data_AF-A0A1U9P4J5-F1
#
_entry.id   AF-A0A1U9P4J5-F1
#
_cell.length_a   1.000
_cell.length_b   1.000
_cell.length_c   1.000
_cell.angle_alpha   90.00
_cell.angle_beta   90.00
_cell.angle_gamma   90.00
#
_symmetry.space_group_name_H-M   'P 1'
#
loop_
_entity.id
_entity.type
_entity.pdbx_description
1 polymer ?
#
loop_
_entity_poly.entity_id
_entity_poly.type
_entity_poly.pdbx_seq_one_letter_code
_entity_poly.pdbx_strand_id
1 'polypeptide(L)'
;MSRPLPELPRPLAPLPVRLRPCVGEITDSYVRRLARANHLKPSYLHCFLSGPPFWFGKPQLDRLAAVSGRSEQHLDRALADASSPRGRMKPNPRTARTELFPGQPHLALLIYIDARRGHTIQDLALRHGLPRRLVRLALDTMQPPPRGVERDHSHLDADLMEPIQAMLDQGLGPKQIWLNLMDDHDVSVSYSLLRHYVRSRCPQRYAAKWHS
;
A
#
# COMPACT_ATOMS: atom_id res chain seq x y z
N MET A 1 18.71 11.95 -42.59
CA MET A 1 19.33 11.43 -41.34
C MET A 1 18.23 10.82 -40.49
N SER A 2 18.07 9.50 -40.54
CA SER A 2 16.99 8.79 -39.85
C SER A 2 17.30 8.67 -38.36
N ARG A 3 16.42 9.23 -37.53
CA ARG A 3 16.47 9.15 -36.06
C ARG A 3 16.35 7.67 -35.67
N PRO A 4 17.29 7.08 -34.91
CA PRO A 4 17.14 5.69 -34.46
C PRO A 4 15.88 5.59 -33.60
N LEU A 5 15.06 4.56 -33.87
CA LEU A 5 13.90 4.22 -33.06
C LEU A 5 14.35 4.03 -31.60
N PRO A 6 13.56 4.45 -30.60
CA PRO A 6 13.87 4.15 -29.21
C PRO A 6 13.97 2.63 -29.07
N GLU A 7 15.13 2.12 -28.69
CA GLU A 7 15.33 0.71 -28.39
C GLU A 7 14.25 0.28 -27.39
N LEU A 8 13.33 -0.59 -27.80
CA LEU A 8 12.40 -1.21 -26.88
C LEU A 8 13.24 -1.91 -25.80
N PRO A 9 12.91 -1.75 -24.50
CA PRO A 9 13.68 -2.36 -23.44
C PRO A 9 13.79 -3.86 -23.71
N ARG A 10 15.02 -4.37 -23.74
CA ARG A 10 15.29 -5.79 -24.00
C ARG A 10 14.40 -6.63 -23.08
N PRO A 11 13.65 -7.61 -23.63
CA PRO A 11 12.82 -8.47 -22.81
C PRO A 11 13.70 -9.17 -21.77
N LEU A 12 13.28 -9.11 -20.50
CA LEU A 12 14.03 -9.72 -19.41
C LEU A 12 14.16 -11.23 -19.68
N ALA A 13 15.39 -11.74 -19.60
CA ALA A 13 15.62 -13.17 -19.78
C ALA A 13 14.97 -13.94 -18.61
N PRO A 14 14.30 -15.07 -18.89
CA PRO A 14 13.74 -15.91 -17.84
C PRO A 14 14.86 -16.52 -17.01
N LEU A 15 14.59 -16.71 -15.72
CA LEU A 15 15.52 -17.38 -14.82
C LEU A 15 15.72 -18.86 -15.21
N PRO A 16 16.89 -19.43 -14.88
CA PRO A 16 17.20 -20.83 -15.14
C PRO A 16 16.16 -21.81 -14.56
N VAL A 17 15.79 -21.60 -13.28
CA VAL A 17 14.79 -22.41 -12.59
C VAL A 17 13.44 -21.70 -12.62
N ARG A 18 12.46 -22.34 -13.28
CA ARG A 18 11.11 -21.79 -13.53
C ARG A 18 10.08 -22.47 -12.65
N LEU A 19 9.95 -21.98 -11.41
CA LEU A 19 8.93 -22.48 -10.50
C LEU A 19 7.52 -22.21 -11.03
N ARG A 20 6.57 -23.04 -10.59
CA ARG A 20 5.14 -22.79 -10.77
C ARG A 20 4.61 -22.05 -9.53
N PRO A 21 3.82 -20.98 -9.70
CA PRO A 21 3.14 -20.35 -8.57
C PRO A 21 2.11 -21.32 -7.98
N CYS A 22 1.96 -21.30 -6.66
CA CYS A 22 0.86 -22.01 -6.01
C CYS A 22 -0.41 -21.15 -6.06
N VAL A 23 -1.57 -21.79 -6.20
CA VAL A 23 -2.86 -21.06 -6.19
C VAL A 23 -3.08 -20.46 -4.80
N GLY A 24 -3.41 -19.17 -4.75
CA GLY A 24 -3.58 -18.42 -3.49
C GLY A 24 -2.26 -17.96 -2.86
N GLU A 25 -1.12 -18.18 -3.51
CA GLU A 25 0.17 -17.70 -3.02
C GLU A 25 0.27 -16.17 -3.13
N ILE A 26 0.85 -15.51 -2.13
CA ILE A 26 1.13 -14.08 -2.22
C ILE A 26 2.37 -13.82 -3.09
N THR A 27 2.39 -12.68 -3.80
CA THR A 27 3.49 -12.29 -4.71
C THR A 27 4.86 -12.41 -4.04
N ASP A 28 5.00 -11.95 -2.79
CA ASP A 28 6.28 -11.97 -2.08
C ASP A 28 6.74 -13.38 -1.67
N SER A 29 5.82 -14.29 -1.36
CA SER A 29 6.15 -15.71 -1.13
C SER A 29 6.68 -16.35 -2.40
N TYR A 30 6.00 -16.10 -3.52
CA TYR A 30 6.41 -16.61 -4.82
C TYR A 30 7.78 -16.06 -5.23
N VAL A 31 8.03 -14.76 -5.04
CA VAL A 31 9.33 -14.13 -5.32
C VAL A 31 10.44 -14.72 -4.44
N ARG A 32 10.20 -14.96 -3.14
CA ARG A 32 11.18 -15.60 -2.24
C ARG A 32 11.55 -17.00 -2.71
N ARG A 33 10.55 -17.83 -2.99
CA ARG A 33 10.77 -19.19 -3.51
C ARG A 33 11.52 -19.18 -4.84
N LEU A 34 11.12 -18.29 -5.75
CA LEU A 34 11.76 -18.14 -7.05
C LEU A 34 13.23 -17.69 -6.90
N ALA A 35 13.52 -16.76 -5.98
CA ALA A 35 14.88 -16.31 -5.69
C ALA A 35 15.73 -17.44 -5.15
N ARG A 36 15.25 -18.15 -4.11
CA ARG A 36 15.97 -19.27 -3.49
C ARG A 36 16.27 -20.40 -4.48
N ALA A 37 15.29 -20.75 -5.32
CA ALA A 37 15.48 -21.77 -6.35
C ALA A 37 16.49 -21.39 -7.45
N ASN A 38 16.79 -20.10 -7.60
CA ASN A 38 17.79 -19.58 -8.51
C ASN A 38 19.06 -19.09 -7.79
N HIS A 39 19.23 -19.43 -6.51
CA HIS A 39 20.37 -18.99 -5.67
C HIS A 39 20.55 -17.46 -5.64
N LEU A 40 19.45 -16.72 -5.72
CA LEU A 40 19.42 -15.26 -5.60
C LEU A 40 18.97 -14.85 -4.20
N LYS A 41 19.44 -13.70 -3.73
CA LYS A 41 18.86 -13.06 -2.55
C LYS A 41 17.42 -12.64 -2.84
N PRO A 42 16.44 -13.01 -1.98
CA PRO A 42 15.07 -12.57 -2.16
C PRO A 42 14.91 -11.05 -2.26
N SER A 43 15.62 -10.31 -1.41
CA SER A 43 15.60 -8.84 -1.42
C SER A 43 16.06 -8.26 -2.77
N TYR A 44 17.09 -8.85 -3.36
CA TYR A 44 17.62 -8.45 -4.66
C TYR A 44 16.60 -8.67 -5.77
N LEU A 45 16.03 -9.87 -5.84
CA LEU A 45 15.03 -10.19 -6.86
C LEU A 45 13.79 -9.31 -6.72
N HIS A 46 13.31 -9.11 -5.49
CA HIS A 46 12.19 -8.22 -5.20
C HIS A 46 12.46 -6.78 -5.67
N CYS A 47 13.64 -6.23 -5.35
CA CYS A 47 14.01 -4.88 -5.79
C CYS A 47 14.09 -4.78 -7.31
N PHE A 48 14.69 -5.77 -7.97
CA PHE A 48 14.80 -5.84 -9.43
C PHE A 48 13.43 -5.86 -10.11
N LEU A 49 12.50 -6.68 -9.58
CA LEU A 49 11.14 -6.80 -10.07
C LEU A 49 10.28 -5.56 -9.77
N SER A 50 10.57 -4.82 -8.71
CA SER A 50 9.85 -3.59 -8.39
C SER A 50 10.27 -2.44 -9.30
N GLY A 51 11.56 -2.38 -9.64
CA GLY A 51 12.13 -1.42 -10.57
C GLY A 51 12.17 0.03 -10.06
N PRO A 52 12.93 0.92 -10.73
CA PRO A 52 12.92 2.34 -10.41
C PRO A 52 11.55 2.97 -10.76
N PRO A 53 11.09 3.97 -10.00
CA PRO A 53 11.71 4.59 -8.83
C PRO A 53 11.39 3.89 -7.50
N PHE A 54 10.59 2.83 -7.51
CA PHE A 54 10.00 2.20 -6.32
C PHE A 54 10.61 0.84 -6.01
N TRP A 55 11.91 0.80 -5.72
CA TRP A 55 12.67 -0.44 -5.44
C TRP A 55 12.12 -1.30 -4.29
N PHE A 56 11.37 -0.72 -3.37
CA PHE A 56 10.75 -1.42 -2.23
C PHE A 56 9.21 -1.50 -2.35
N GLY A 57 8.68 -1.21 -3.54
CA GLY A 57 7.26 -1.27 -3.85
C GLY A 57 6.81 -2.69 -4.19
N LYS A 58 5.56 -2.84 -4.65
CA LYS A 58 5.05 -4.13 -5.12
C LYS A 58 5.82 -4.58 -6.38
N PRO A 59 6.32 -5.82 -6.48
CA PRO A 59 6.96 -6.35 -7.69
C PRO A 59 6.08 -6.20 -8.93
N GLN A 60 6.58 -5.68 -10.05
CA GLN A 60 5.82 -5.50 -11.30
C GLN A 60 5.44 -6.84 -11.91
N LEU A 61 4.16 -7.02 -12.28
CA LEU A 61 3.64 -8.30 -12.76
C LEU A 61 4.28 -8.69 -14.10
N ASP A 62 4.47 -7.73 -14.99
CA ASP A 62 5.08 -7.90 -16.32
C ASP A 62 6.55 -8.36 -16.18
N ARG A 63 7.28 -7.76 -15.23
CA ARG A 63 8.67 -8.18 -14.93
C ARG A 63 8.70 -9.57 -14.32
N LEU A 64 7.78 -9.87 -13.42
CA LEU A 64 7.67 -11.18 -12.79
C LEU A 64 7.31 -12.25 -13.83
N ALA A 65 6.43 -11.95 -14.78
CA ALA A 65 6.09 -12.79 -15.92
C ALA A 65 7.33 -13.11 -16.77
N ALA A 66 8.08 -12.08 -17.18
CA ALA A 66 9.28 -12.22 -17.98
C ALA A 66 10.35 -13.07 -17.26
N VAL A 67 10.62 -12.78 -15.99
CA VAL A 67 11.65 -13.45 -15.18
C VAL A 67 11.25 -14.88 -14.80
N SER A 68 9.96 -15.16 -14.58
CA SER A 68 9.48 -16.52 -14.29
C SER A 68 9.23 -17.37 -15.54
N GLY A 69 9.23 -16.77 -16.73
CA GLY A 69 8.85 -17.43 -17.97
C GLY A 69 7.37 -17.86 -17.99
N ARG A 70 6.50 -17.10 -17.32
CA ARG A 70 5.05 -17.34 -17.23
C ARG A 70 4.29 -16.15 -17.83
N SER A 71 3.06 -16.36 -18.29
CA SER A 71 2.20 -15.26 -18.72
C SER A 71 1.66 -14.48 -17.53
N GLU A 72 1.43 -13.19 -17.70
CA GLU A 72 0.80 -12.33 -16.68
C GLU A 72 -0.56 -12.88 -16.25
N GLN A 73 -1.37 -13.38 -17.18
CA GLN A 73 -2.68 -13.99 -16.89
C GLN A 73 -2.57 -15.22 -15.98
N HIS A 74 -1.50 -16.01 -16.12
CA HIS A 74 -1.28 -17.15 -15.23
C HIS A 74 -0.96 -16.67 -13.82
N LEU A 75 -0.09 -15.66 -13.70
CA LEU A 75 0.27 -15.08 -12.41
C LEU A 75 -0.92 -14.38 -11.75
N ASP A 76 -1.75 -13.67 -12.52
CA ASP A 76 -2.94 -12.99 -12.03
C ASP A 76 -3.98 -13.95 -11.44
N ARG A 77 -4.13 -15.14 -12.04
CA ARG A 77 -5.02 -16.19 -11.51
C ARG A 77 -4.45 -16.94 -10.31
N ALA A 78 -3.13 -17.10 -10.26
CA ALA A 78 -2.48 -17.90 -9.23
C ALA A 78 -2.20 -17.08 -7.96
N LEU A 79 -1.78 -15.83 -8.10
CA LEU A 79 -1.32 -15.01 -6.98
C LEU A 79 -2.48 -14.26 -6.34
N ALA A 80 -2.64 -14.43 -5.02
CA ALA A 80 -3.76 -13.87 -4.26
C ALA A 80 -3.83 -12.34 -4.33
N ASP A 81 -2.69 -11.67 -4.45
CA ASP A 81 -2.60 -10.21 -4.44
C ASP A 81 -2.29 -9.60 -5.82
N ALA A 82 -2.14 -10.39 -6.90
CA ALA A 82 -1.74 -9.87 -8.21
C ALA A 82 -2.68 -8.77 -8.72
N SER A 83 -3.99 -8.98 -8.64
CA SER A 83 -5.03 -8.05 -9.09
C SER A 83 -5.33 -6.91 -8.11
N SER A 84 -4.68 -6.86 -6.93
CA SER A 84 -4.86 -5.74 -6.00
C SER A 84 -4.38 -4.45 -6.66
N PRO A 85 -5.26 -3.45 -6.89
CA PRO A 85 -4.96 -2.26 -7.67
C PRO A 85 -3.67 -1.59 -7.17
N ARG A 86 -2.69 -1.43 -8.08
CA ARG A 86 -1.57 -0.52 -7.84
C ARG A 86 -2.14 0.88 -7.80
N GLY A 87 -2.24 1.39 -6.59
CA GLY A 87 -2.93 2.64 -6.33
C GLY A 87 -4.25 2.32 -5.65
N ARG A 88 -4.30 2.70 -4.37
CA ARG A 88 -5.56 3.20 -3.82
C ARG A 88 -6.23 4.03 -4.91
N MET A 89 -7.52 3.81 -5.12
CA MET A 89 -8.38 4.95 -5.35
C MET A 89 -8.15 5.86 -4.14
N LYS A 90 -7.19 6.78 -4.25
CA LYS A 90 -7.13 7.89 -3.31
C LYS A 90 -8.51 8.55 -3.50
N PRO A 91 -9.30 8.75 -2.43
CA PRO A 91 -10.37 9.73 -2.51
C PRO A 91 -9.71 10.96 -3.12
N ASN A 92 -10.24 11.40 -4.26
CA ASN A 92 -9.68 12.51 -5.02
C ASN A 92 -9.36 13.63 -4.03
N PRO A 93 -8.12 14.14 -3.93
CA PRO A 93 -7.81 15.25 -3.03
C PRO A 93 -8.67 16.49 -3.33
N ARG A 94 -9.31 16.55 -4.51
CA ARG A 94 -10.35 17.54 -4.82
C ARG A 94 -11.62 17.42 -3.99
N THR A 95 -11.86 16.32 -3.29
CA THR A 95 -13.03 16.14 -2.40
C THR A 95 -12.68 16.33 -0.93
N ALA A 96 -11.38 16.36 -0.57
CA ALA A 96 -10.93 16.52 0.81
C ALA A 96 -10.81 17.99 1.27
N ARG A 97 -11.09 18.97 0.38
CA ARG A 97 -10.96 20.41 0.66
C ARG A 97 -12.05 21.28 0.01
N THR A 98 -13.17 20.70 -0.41
CA THR A 98 -14.33 21.52 -0.77
C THR A 98 -15.11 21.76 0.50
N GLU A 99 -15.10 23.00 1.01
CA GLU A 99 -16.10 23.43 1.98
C GLU A 99 -17.48 23.13 1.38
N LEU A 100 -18.17 22.12 1.93
CA LEU A 100 -19.48 21.67 1.44
C LEU A 100 -20.49 22.82 1.41
N PHE A 101 -20.32 23.77 2.33
CA PHE A 101 -21.12 24.98 2.48
C PHE A 101 -20.17 26.17 2.72
N PRO A 102 -19.72 26.86 1.66
CA PRO A 102 -18.85 28.02 1.81
C PRO A 102 -19.55 29.09 2.66
N GLY A 103 -18.89 29.55 3.72
CA GLY A 103 -19.44 30.53 4.66
C GLY A 103 -20.37 29.96 5.75
N GLN A 104 -20.64 28.65 5.77
CA GLN A 104 -21.50 28.00 6.77
C GLN A 104 -20.88 26.70 7.32
N PRO A 105 -19.74 26.78 8.05
CA PRO A 105 -18.97 25.61 8.47
C PRO A 105 -19.72 24.69 9.46
N HIS A 106 -20.75 25.20 10.14
CA HIS A 106 -21.54 24.46 11.13
C HIS A 106 -22.75 23.74 10.52
N LEU A 107 -23.13 24.01 9.26
CA LEU A 107 -24.36 23.49 8.67
C LEU A 107 -24.32 21.96 8.53
N ALA A 108 -23.18 21.39 8.15
CA ALA A 108 -22.99 19.94 8.07
C ALA A 108 -23.20 19.26 9.44
N LEU A 109 -22.74 19.89 10.52
CA LEU A 109 -22.91 19.41 11.88
C LEU A 109 -24.38 19.49 12.34
N LEU A 110 -25.08 20.58 11.99
CA LEU A 110 -26.50 20.72 12.30
C LEU A 110 -27.36 19.67 11.60
N ILE A 111 -27.10 19.42 10.30
CA ILE A 111 -27.76 18.34 9.54
C ILE A 111 -27.52 16.98 10.20
N TYR A 112 -26.30 16.72 10.67
CA TYR A 112 -25.95 15.48 11.37
C TYR A 112 -26.67 15.34 12.72
N ILE A 113 -26.74 16.40 13.52
CA ILE A 113 -27.45 16.41 14.81
C ILE A 113 -28.95 16.15 14.59
N ASP A 114 -29.56 16.81 13.61
CA ASP A 114 -30.97 16.63 13.28
C ASP A 114 -31.27 15.24 12.69
N ALA A 115 -30.35 14.68 11.89
CA ALA A 115 -30.47 13.30 11.43
C ALA A 115 -30.45 12.31 12.61
N ARG A 116 -29.60 12.54 13.62
CA ARG A 116 -29.58 11.73 14.85
C ARG A 116 -30.84 11.84 15.70
N ARG A 117 -31.61 12.93 15.54
CA ARG A 117 -32.93 13.11 16.18
C ARG A 117 -34.06 12.39 15.44
N GLY A 118 -33.76 11.67 14.36
CA GLY A 118 -34.73 10.85 13.62
C GLY A 118 -35.43 11.56 12.46
N HIS A 119 -34.95 12.74 12.05
CA HIS A 119 -35.51 13.43 10.90
C HIS A 119 -35.18 12.72 9.58
N THR A 120 -36.16 12.63 8.68
CA THR A 120 -35.93 12.04 7.36
C THR A 120 -35.08 12.97 6.48
N ILE A 121 -34.45 12.41 5.44
CA ILE A 121 -33.69 13.21 4.45
C ILE A 121 -34.56 14.32 3.84
N GLN A 122 -35.86 14.08 3.68
CA GLN A 122 -36.81 15.06 3.17
C GLN A 122 -37.08 16.19 4.18
N ASP A 123 -37.25 15.86 5.47
CA ASP A 123 -37.42 16.87 6.52
C ASP A 123 -36.17 17.73 6.71
N LEU A 124 -34.99 17.11 6.63
CA LEU A 124 -33.71 17.80 6.71
C LEU A 124 -33.51 18.76 5.53
N ALA A 125 -33.87 18.32 4.32
CA ALA A 125 -33.83 19.16 3.12
C ALA A 125 -34.73 20.40 3.26
N LEU A 126 -35.93 20.20 3.78
CA LEU A 126 -36.90 21.28 3.97
C LEU A 126 -36.49 22.23 5.11
N ARG A 127 -35.99 21.70 6.23
CA ARG A 127 -35.56 22.49 7.40
C ARG A 127 -34.32 23.33 7.14
N HIS A 128 -33.35 22.79 6.41
CA HIS A 128 -32.09 23.47 6.12
C HIS A 128 -32.10 24.20 4.76
N GLY A 129 -33.21 24.16 4.02
CA GLY A 129 -33.33 24.81 2.70
C GLY A 129 -32.42 24.22 1.64
N LEU A 130 -32.04 22.94 1.78
CA LEU A 130 -31.05 22.28 0.94
C LEU A 130 -31.67 21.24 0.00
N PRO A 131 -31.14 21.06 -1.22
CA PRO A 131 -31.51 19.93 -2.05
C PRO A 131 -31.09 18.62 -1.37
N ARG A 132 -31.92 17.57 -1.51
CA ARG A 132 -31.69 16.22 -0.93
C ARG A 132 -30.31 15.62 -1.24
N ARG A 133 -29.70 16.02 -2.36
CA ARG A 133 -28.34 15.61 -2.74
C ARG A 133 -27.28 16.19 -1.81
N LEU A 134 -27.41 17.46 -1.40
CA LEU A 134 -26.48 18.10 -0.46
C LEU A 134 -26.67 17.58 0.97
N VAL A 135 -27.90 17.28 1.38
CA VAL A 135 -28.17 16.61 2.66
C VAL A 135 -27.50 15.24 2.72
N ARG A 136 -27.64 14.42 1.68
CA ARG A 136 -26.94 13.12 1.57
C ARG A 136 -25.42 13.30 1.62
N LEU A 137 -24.90 14.24 0.83
CA LEU A 137 -23.47 14.52 0.79
C LEU A 137 -22.91 15.00 2.14
N ALA A 138 -23.67 15.80 2.89
CA ALA A 138 -23.31 16.25 4.23
C ALA A 138 -23.34 15.12 5.27
N LEU A 139 -24.33 14.22 5.19
CA LEU A 139 -24.39 13.03 6.03
C LEU A 139 -23.24 12.06 5.71
N ASP A 140 -22.91 11.87 4.44
CA ASP A 140 -21.81 10.99 4.01
C ASP A 140 -20.44 11.51 4.43
N THR A 141 -20.23 12.83 4.44
CA THR A 141 -18.96 13.44 4.89
C THR A 141 -18.83 13.51 6.40
N MET A 142 -19.93 13.59 7.15
CA MET A 142 -19.95 13.57 8.61
C MET A 142 -20.10 12.17 9.21
N GLN A 143 -20.33 11.13 8.39
CA GLN A 143 -20.19 9.77 8.85
C GLN A 143 -18.72 9.56 9.24
N PRO A 144 -18.43 9.24 10.53
CA PRO A 144 -17.11 8.73 10.85
C PRO A 144 -16.86 7.52 9.93
N PRO A 145 -15.63 7.34 9.39
CA PRO A 145 -15.33 6.14 8.63
C PRO A 145 -15.83 4.93 9.43
N PRO A 146 -16.49 3.95 8.80
CA PRO A 146 -17.18 2.88 9.51
C PRO A 146 -16.26 2.32 10.60
N ARG A 147 -16.64 2.57 11.86
CA ARG A 147 -15.94 2.03 13.03
C ARG A 147 -16.16 0.53 12.96
N GLY A 148 -15.18 -0.19 12.46
CA GLY A 148 -15.31 -1.58 12.01
C GLY A 148 -14.39 -1.95 10.84
N VAL A 149 -13.78 -0.96 10.19
CA VAL A 149 -12.53 -1.19 9.46
C VAL A 149 -11.48 -0.23 10.02
N GLU A 150 -11.10 -0.45 11.27
CA GLU A 150 -9.67 -0.35 11.53
C GLU A 150 -9.04 -1.26 10.48
N ARG A 151 -8.38 -0.67 9.50
CA ARG A 151 -7.42 -1.45 8.74
C ARG A 151 -6.42 -1.88 9.79
N ASP A 152 -6.55 -3.11 10.22
CA ASP A 152 -5.60 -3.80 11.07
C ASP A 152 -4.27 -3.74 10.30
N HIS A 153 -3.53 -2.67 10.58
CA HIS A 153 -2.12 -2.49 10.26
C HIS A 153 -1.28 -2.87 11.50
N SER A 154 -1.92 -3.05 12.66
CA SER A 154 -1.70 -4.16 13.59
C SER A 154 -2.10 -5.43 12.84
N HIS A 155 -1.28 -6.38 12.50
CA HIS A 155 -0.24 -6.99 13.27
C HIS A 155 0.98 -7.11 12.35
N LEU A 156 2.02 -6.33 12.60
CA LEU A 156 3.31 -7.03 12.64
C LEU A 156 3.09 -8.06 13.73
N ASP A 157 2.99 -9.34 13.38
CA ASP A 157 2.80 -10.42 14.36
C ASP A 157 3.73 -10.17 15.54
N ALA A 158 3.28 -10.44 16.77
CA ALA A 158 4.11 -10.23 17.95
C ALA A 158 5.50 -10.89 17.80
N ASP A 159 5.54 -12.01 17.08
CA ASP A 159 6.73 -12.78 16.72
C ASP A 159 7.67 -12.04 15.75
N LEU A 160 7.18 -11.09 14.96
CA LEU A 160 7.98 -10.21 14.10
C LEU A 160 8.52 -8.99 14.83
N MET A 161 7.86 -8.59 15.92
CA MET A 161 8.21 -7.41 16.67
C MET A 161 9.51 -7.60 17.43
N GLU A 162 9.75 -8.79 17.97
CA GLU A 162 10.99 -9.15 18.66
C GLU A 162 12.24 -9.05 17.75
N PRO A 163 12.32 -9.70 16.57
CA PRO A 163 13.47 -9.57 15.68
C PRO A 163 13.63 -8.15 15.12
N ILE A 164 12.53 -7.44 14.83
CA ILE A 164 12.62 -6.03 14.40
C ILE A 164 13.20 -5.16 15.52
N GLN A 165 12.79 -5.38 16.77
CA GLN A 165 13.30 -4.63 17.92
C GLN A 165 14.78 -4.95 18.17
N ALA A 166 15.18 -6.22 18.15
CA ALA A 166 16.58 -6.61 18.28
C ALA A 166 17.48 -5.95 17.23
N MET A 167 17.02 -5.88 15.97
CA MET A 167 17.74 -5.19 14.90
C MET A 167 17.79 -3.66 15.11
N LEU A 168 16.74 -3.07 15.67
CA LEU A 168 16.72 -1.65 16.03
C LEU A 168 17.72 -1.32 17.14
N ASP A 169 17.81 -2.20 18.15
CA ASP A 169 18.73 -2.10 19.28
C ASP A 169 20.19 -2.24 18.82
N GLN A 170 20.45 -3.08 17.81
CA GLN A 170 21.75 -3.15 17.10
C GLN A 170 22.06 -1.92 16.25
N GLY A 171 21.14 -0.95 16.17
CA GLY A 171 21.36 0.29 15.45
C GLY A 171 21.08 0.22 13.94
N LEU A 172 20.44 -0.84 13.43
CA LEU A 172 20.17 -0.97 12.00
C LEU A 172 19.11 0.02 11.51
N GLY A 173 19.30 0.53 10.30
CA GLY A 173 18.35 1.42 9.64
C GLY A 173 17.18 0.64 8.99
N PRO A 174 16.04 1.30 8.70
CA PRO A 174 14.86 0.62 8.13
C PRO A 174 15.12 -0.18 6.86
N LYS A 175 16.04 0.29 6.00
CA LYS A 175 16.45 -0.43 4.79
C LYS A 175 17.16 -1.74 5.12
N GLN A 176 18.08 -1.73 6.09
CA GLN A 176 18.83 -2.93 6.49
C GLN A 176 17.92 -3.94 7.17
N ILE A 177 17.03 -3.47 8.04
CA ILE A 177 16.01 -4.30 8.68
C ILE A 177 15.14 -4.99 7.61
N TRP A 178 14.69 -4.25 6.59
CA TRP A 178 13.90 -4.83 5.51
C TRP A 178 14.66 -5.90 4.71
N LEU A 179 15.94 -5.66 4.40
CA LEU A 179 16.79 -6.63 3.70
C LEU A 179 16.95 -7.92 4.52
N ASN A 180 17.28 -7.80 5.81
CA ASN A 180 17.47 -8.95 6.69
C ASN A 180 16.16 -9.73 6.88
N LEU A 181 15.02 -9.05 7.02
CA LEU A 181 13.72 -9.72 7.12
C LEU A 181 13.39 -10.55 5.86
N MET A 182 13.67 -10.00 4.68
CA MET A 182 13.43 -10.67 3.40
C MET A 182 14.39 -11.83 3.14
N ASP A 183 15.67 -11.65 3.48
CA ASP A 183 16.72 -12.62 3.16
C ASP A 183 16.77 -13.75 4.20
N ASP A 184 16.65 -13.43 5.49
CA ASP A 184 16.93 -14.36 6.60
C ASP A 184 15.69 -14.85 7.34
N HIS A 185 14.62 -14.05 7.43
CA HIS A 185 13.47 -14.36 8.32
C HIS A 185 12.24 -14.92 7.61
N ASP A 186 12.29 -15.19 6.30
CA ASP A 186 11.16 -15.71 5.51
C ASP A 186 9.84 -14.94 5.67
N VAL A 187 9.92 -13.65 5.98
CA VAL A 187 8.78 -12.79 6.26
C VAL A 187 8.74 -11.65 5.24
N SER A 188 7.54 -11.37 4.74
CA SER A 188 7.28 -10.18 3.93
C SER A 188 6.65 -9.09 4.79
N VAL A 189 7.33 -7.94 4.88
CA VAL A 189 6.79 -6.72 5.46
C VAL A 189 6.91 -5.60 4.44
N SER A 190 5.82 -4.83 4.27
CA SER A 190 5.87 -3.62 3.46
C SER A 190 6.90 -2.63 4.01
N TYR A 191 7.85 -2.20 3.18
CA TYR A 191 8.84 -1.20 3.57
C TYR A 191 8.21 0.10 4.10
N SER A 192 7.02 0.48 3.59
CA SER A 192 6.30 1.67 4.05
C SER A 192 5.79 1.50 5.48
N LEU A 193 5.28 0.30 5.81
CA LEU A 193 4.83 -0.05 7.15
C LEU A 193 6.01 -0.07 8.12
N LEU A 194 7.12 -0.73 7.73
CA LEU A 194 8.35 -0.75 8.53
C LEU A 194 8.89 0.67 8.77
N ARG A 195 8.98 1.50 7.73
CA ARG A 195 9.46 2.89 7.85
C ARG A 195 8.56 3.71 8.77
N HIS A 196 7.25 3.52 8.70
CA HIS A 196 6.30 4.17 9.60
C HIS A 196 6.51 3.69 11.05
N TYR A 197 6.61 2.37 11.26
CA TYR A 197 6.84 1.77 12.56
C TYR A 197 8.12 2.28 13.23
N VAL A 198 9.25 2.26 12.52
CA VAL A 198 10.53 2.76 13.04
C VAL A 198 10.47 4.27 13.35
N ARG A 199 9.77 5.06 12.53
CA ARG A 199 9.58 6.50 12.79
C ARG A 199 8.78 6.76 14.06
N SER A 200 7.75 5.96 14.32
CA SER A 200 6.91 6.11 15.53
C SER A 200 7.62 5.66 16.81
N ARG A 201 8.49 4.65 16.72
CA ARG A 201 9.24 4.09 17.87
C ARG A 201 10.56 4.82 18.17
N CYS A 202 11.21 5.39 17.16
CA CYS A 202 12.49 6.09 17.31
C CYS A 202 12.47 7.52 16.74
N PRO A 203 11.65 8.43 17.30
CA PRO A 203 11.56 9.81 16.81
C PRO A 203 12.91 10.56 16.91
N GLN A 204 13.72 10.26 17.93
CA GLN A 204 15.02 10.89 18.20
C GLN A 204 16.06 10.61 17.09
N ARG A 205 16.06 9.40 16.48
CA ARG A 205 17.01 9.02 15.41
C ARG A 205 16.73 9.74 14.08
N TYR A 206 15.51 10.24 13.89
CA TYR A 206 15.12 10.99 12.71
C TYR A 206 15.26 12.51 12.88
N ALA A 207 15.17 13.03 14.11
CA ALA A 207 15.42 14.45 14.40
C ALA A 207 16.89 14.84 14.15
N ALA A 208 17.84 13.95 14.42
CA ALA A 208 19.26 14.19 14.20
C ALA A 208 19.68 14.28 12.71
N LYS A 209 18.83 13.84 11.77
CA LYS A 209 19.16 13.78 10.33
C LYS A 209 18.75 15.02 9.53
N TRP A 210 18.13 16.02 10.15
CA TRP A 210 17.66 17.27 9.51
C TRP A 210 18.39 18.53 9.99
N HIS A 211 19.45 18.38 10.78
CA HIS A 211 20.29 19.48 11.27
C HIS A 211 21.76 19.33 10.84
N SER A 212 22.03 18.72 9.69
CA SER A 212 23.36 18.67 9.08
C SER A 212 23.27 18.98 7.59
#